data_AF-A0A6H1ZPK4-F1
#
_entry.id   AF-A0A6H1ZPK4-F1
#
_cell.length_a   1.000
_cell.length_b   1.000
_cell.length_c   1.000
_cell.angle_alpha   90.00
_cell.angle_beta   90.00
_cell.angle_gamma   90.00
#
_symmetry.space_group_name_H-M   'P 1'
#
loop_
_entity.id
_entity.type
_entity.pdbx_description
1 polymer ?
#
loop_
_entity_poly.entity_id
_entity_poly.type
_entity_poly.pdbx_seq_one_letter_code
_entity_poly.pdbx_strand_id
1 'polypeptide(L)'
;MLGPELGVSALALRGPSGPPLSIDFQTNLYHRAGKTSATFVGMSGTTFSRSGAGVASWSDGSLAAFAANAPRITDRGLLLEAAATNLLHPSTNPTIWPSVSNVTVATVPSVSPVLAAPARVVSTGNAGGYLATINAIPYVSGAVYSVQVWYEADGNGGALAVLLPGSAVAYRGATGVWTYSGSGFSAGSDVPVAGNIRRATLTLNSPVTANGRLGVGPNSATSGQALIVHAAQVEAGTSATSLIVTAGASGTRGADNASLTVPAGAATYEAIYGGGLMATGAVTPGATFDLVAGRPWIGSGNELKRLIMT
;
A
#
# COMPACT_ATOMS: atom_id res chain seq x y z
N MET A 1 74.24 16.02 -9.41
CA MET A 1 73.30 14.96 -9.00
C MET A 1 71.97 15.25 -9.67
N LEU A 2 71.66 14.54 -10.76
CA LEU A 2 70.37 14.61 -11.44
C LEU A 2 69.48 13.54 -10.80
N GLY A 3 68.42 13.97 -10.11
CA GLY A 3 67.42 13.05 -9.55
C GLY A 3 66.56 12.48 -10.68
N PRO A 4 66.14 11.20 -10.63
CA PRO A 4 65.24 10.64 -11.62
C PRO A 4 63.85 11.25 -11.43
N GLU A 5 63.38 12.01 -12.43
CA GLU A 5 61.96 12.36 -12.54
C GLU A 5 61.16 11.06 -12.74
N LEU A 6 60.44 10.65 -11.71
CA LEU A 6 59.40 9.64 -11.83
C LEU A 6 58.19 10.27 -12.52
N GLY A 7 58.27 10.38 -13.85
CA GLY A 7 57.13 10.66 -14.73
C GLY A 7 56.16 9.49 -14.79
N VAL A 8 55.59 9.11 -13.65
CA VAL A 8 54.45 8.20 -13.62
C VAL A 8 53.21 9.05 -13.83
N SER A 9 52.81 9.19 -15.09
CA SER A 9 51.40 9.34 -15.44
C SER A 9 50.66 8.27 -14.65
N ALA A 10 50.01 8.66 -13.55
CA ALA A 10 49.22 7.79 -12.74
C ALA A 10 48.13 7.23 -13.65
N LEU A 11 48.39 6.02 -14.17
CA LEU A 11 47.41 5.19 -14.81
C LEU A 11 46.42 4.87 -13.70
N ALA A 12 45.48 5.79 -13.47
CA ALA A 12 44.41 5.60 -12.51
C ALA A 12 43.79 4.27 -12.92
N LEU A 13 43.95 3.27 -12.06
CA LEU A 13 43.36 1.96 -12.17
C LEU A 13 41.84 2.19 -12.12
N ARG A 14 41.26 2.59 -13.25
CA ARG A 14 39.83 2.65 -13.42
C ARG A 14 39.41 1.20 -13.37
N GLY A 15 38.96 0.78 -12.19
CA GLY A 15 38.22 -0.46 -12.06
C GLY A 15 37.14 -0.51 -13.15
N PRO A 16 36.69 -1.71 -13.52
CA PRO A 16 35.69 -1.88 -14.57
C PRO A 16 34.57 -0.85 -14.37
N SER A 17 34.29 -0.08 -15.42
CA SER A 17 33.24 0.92 -15.37
C SER A 17 31.95 0.20 -14.98
N GLY A 18 31.38 0.56 -13.83
CA GLY A 18 30.11 -0.01 -13.37
C GLY A 18 28.99 0.18 -14.41
N PRO A 19 27.83 -0.45 -14.21
CA PRO A 19 26.72 -0.36 -15.16
C PRO A 19 26.32 1.11 -15.42
N PRO A 20 25.87 1.45 -16.65
CA PRO A 20 25.36 2.78 -16.98
C PRO A 20 24.28 3.30 -16.02
N LEU A 21 23.44 2.39 -15.48
CA LEU A 21 22.47 2.66 -14.43
C LEU A 21 22.49 1.56 -13.37
N SER A 22 22.47 1.95 -12.09
CA SER A 22 22.13 1.07 -10.98
C SER A 22 21.30 1.84 -9.96
N ILE A 23 20.06 1.38 -9.75
CA ILE A 23 19.12 1.92 -8.78
C ILE A 23 18.80 0.81 -7.79
N ASP A 24 18.96 1.07 -6.51
CA ASP A 24 18.45 0.23 -5.42
C ASP A 24 17.64 1.12 -4.46
N PHE A 25 16.32 0.92 -4.50
CA PHE A 25 15.38 1.69 -3.70
C PHE A 25 15.41 1.28 -2.22
N GLN A 26 15.82 0.05 -1.89
CA GLN A 26 15.85 -0.41 -0.49
C GLN A 26 17.04 0.17 0.26
N THR A 27 18.17 0.38 -0.43
CA THR A 27 19.40 0.95 0.15
C THR A 27 19.61 2.43 -0.18
N ASN A 28 18.64 3.07 -0.87
CA ASN A 28 18.73 4.46 -1.36
C ASN A 28 19.97 4.73 -2.22
N LEU A 29 20.35 3.77 -3.05
CA LEU A 29 21.52 3.86 -3.93
C LEU A 29 21.09 4.22 -5.35
N TYR A 30 21.46 5.41 -5.83
CA TYR A 30 21.08 5.91 -7.15
C TYR A 30 22.31 6.26 -7.97
N HIS A 31 22.81 5.33 -8.78
CA HIS A 31 23.97 5.53 -9.65
C HIS A 31 23.58 5.65 -11.12
N ARG A 32 24.12 6.68 -11.78
CA ARG A 32 24.00 6.87 -13.22
C ARG A 32 25.29 7.43 -13.80
N ALA A 33 25.83 6.76 -14.82
CA ALA A 33 27.04 7.20 -15.55
C ALA A 33 28.20 7.62 -14.61
N GLY A 34 28.45 6.83 -13.57
CA GLY A 34 29.51 7.08 -12.57
C GLY A 34 29.21 8.16 -11.53
N LYS A 35 28.01 8.75 -11.52
CA LYS A 35 27.58 9.72 -10.49
C LYS A 35 26.57 9.08 -9.54
N THR A 36 26.65 9.42 -8.26
CA THR A 36 25.67 9.06 -7.23
C THR A 36 24.73 10.23 -6.98
N SER A 37 23.43 9.97 -6.92
CA SER A 37 22.42 10.92 -6.45
C SER A 37 21.96 10.54 -5.04
N ALA A 38 21.58 11.53 -4.24
CA ALA A 38 20.99 11.30 -2.91
C ALA A 38 19.52 10.86 -2.97
N THR A 39 18.83 11.12 -4.07
CA THR A 39 17.41 10.78 -4.26
C THR A 39 17.15 10.29 -5.68
N PHE A 40 16.07 9.51 -5.87
CA PHE A 40 15.63 9.08 -7.19
C PHE A 40 15.40 10.27 -8.13
N VAL A 41 14.56 11.24 -7.72
CA VAL A 41 14.21 12.42 -8.54
C VAL A 41 15.37 13.42 -8.72
N GLY A 42 16.39 13.37 -7.87
CA GLY A 42 17.62 14.15 -8.04
C GLY A 42 18.56 13.60 -9.11
N MET A 43 18.33 12.36 -9.58
CA MET A 43 19.12 11.75 -10.63
C MET A 43 18.71 12.32 -11.98
N SER A 44 19.71 12.74 -12.79
CA SER A 44 19.44 13.30 -14.12
C SER A 44 18.61 12.34 -14.96
N GLY A 45 17.67 12.90 -15.74
CA GLY A 45 16.80 12.14 -16.62
C GLY A 45 15.75 11.27 -15.92
N THR A 46 15.52 11.42 -14.61
CA THR A 46 14.36 10.79 -13.94
C THR A 46 13.22 11.78 -13.78
N THR A 47 11.99 11.27 -13.72
CA THR A 47 10.81 12.06 -13.39
C THR A 47 9.87 11.26 -12.48
N PHE A 48 9.14 11.97 -11.63
CA PHE A 48 8.06 11.42 -10.83
C PHE A 48 6.92 12.44 -10.71
N SER A 49 5.67 11.99 -10.84
CA SER A 49 4.49 12.80 -10.54
C SER A 49 3.38 11.95 -9.93
N ARG A 50 2.64 12.56 -8.99
CA ARG A 50 1.42 12.01 -8.41
C ARG A 50 0.60 13.17 -7.83
N SER A 51 -0.67 13.26 -8.19
CA SER A 51 -1.59 14.17 -7.50
C SER A 51 -2.03 13.60 -6.15
N GLY A 52 -2.03 14.44 -5.11
CA GLY A 52 -2.42 14.06 -3.76
C GLY A 52 -1.36 13.31 -2.97
N ALA A 53 -1.58 13.21 -1.67
CA ALA A 53 -0.72 12.44 -0.77
C ALA A 53 -0.86 10.93 -1.05
N GLY A 54 0.17 10.17 -0.69
CA GLY A 54 0.14 8.71 -0.73
C GLY A 54 0.66 8.11 0.57
N VAL A 55 0.31 6.86 0.83
CA VAL A 55 0.84 6.08 1.96
C VAL A 55 1.63 4.90 1.41
N ALA A 56 2.68 4.48 2.11
CA ALA A 56 3.35 3.20 1.87
C ALA A 56 3.74 2.56 3.21
N SER A 57 3.87 1.23 3.21
CA SER A 57 4.34 0.48 4.37
C SER A 57 5.85 0.30 4.34
N TRP A 58 6.46 0.29 5.52
CA TRP A 58 7.79 -0.24 5.74
C TRP A 58 7.75 -1.77 5.90
N SER A 59 8.90 -2.43 5.99
CA SER A 59 9.00 -3.88 6.20
C SER A 59 8.67 -4.30 7.63
N ASP A 60 8.92 -3.42 8.61
CA ASP A 60 8.36 -3.52 9.97
C ASP A 60 6.85 -3.25 10.00
N GLY A 61 6.35 -2.79 8.85
CA GLY A 61 4.96 -2.57 8.56
C GLY A 61 4.39 -1.22 8.89
N SER A 62 5.14 -0.38 9.62
CA SER A 62 4.73 0.97 9.93
C SER A 62 4.32 1.71 8.64
N LEU A 63 3.41 2.67 8.77
CA LEU A 63 2.91 3.43 7.63
C LEU A 63 3.60 4.80 7.57
N ALA A 64 4.12 5.15 6.40
CA ALA A 64 4.62 6.48 6.11
C ALA A 64 3.69 7.23 5.14
N ALA A 65 3.47 8.51 5.43
CA ALA A 65 2.81 9.44 4.51
C ALA A 65 3.84 10.10 3.60
N PHE A 66 3.48 10.27 2.34
CA PHE A 66 4.27 10.92 1.31
C PHE A 66 3.46 12.05 0.70
N ALA A 67 4.07 13.23 0.58
CA ALA A 67 3.43 14.38 -0.05
C ALA A 67 3.09 14.12 -1.54
N ALA A 68 2.31 15.02 -2.13
CA ALA A 68 2.13 15.04 -3.58
C ALA A 68 3.47 15.17 -4.30
N ASN A 69 3.62 14.51 -5.46
CA ASN A 69 4.86 14.45 -6.24
C ASN A 69 6.10 13.88 -5.51
N ALA A 70 5.94 13.27 -4.34
CA ALA A 70 7.02 12.55 -3.66
C ALA A 70 6.96 11.04 -3.98
N PRO A 71 8.05 10.43 -4.49
CA PRO A 71 8.13 8.98 -4.65
C PRO A 71 7.90 8.24 -3.34
N ARG A 72 7.14 7.13 -3.38
CA ARG A 72 6.87 6.29 -2.21
C ARG A 72 7.94 5.22 -2.07
N ILE A 73 9.10 5.65 -1.58
CA ILE A 73 10.27 4.80 -1.38
C ILE A 73 10.34 4.44 0.09
N THR A 74 10.28 3.14 0.39
CA THR A 74 10.52 2.57 1.73
C THR A 74 11.62 1.51 1.64
N ASP A 75 11.95 0.87 2.76
CA ASP A 75 12.82 -0.30 2.81
C ASP A 75 12.29 -1.51 2.00
N ARG A 76 11.03 -1.47 1.54
CA ARG A 76 10.44 -2.45 0.62
C ARG A 76 10.73 -2.15 -0.85
N GLY A 77 11.14 -0.93 -1.18
CA GLY A 77 11.37 -0.46 -2.54
C GLY A 77 10.48 0.73 -2.92
N LEU A 78 10.35 0.98 -4.22
CA LEU A 78 9.45 1.99 -4.79
C LEU A 78 8.05 1.40 -5.03
N LEU A 79 7.05 1.95 -4.34
CA LEU A 79 5.64 1.63 -4.55
C LEU A 79 5.05 2.48 -5.69
N LEU A 80 4.53 1.82 -6.71
CA LEU A 80 3.83 2.41 -7.86
C LEU A 80 2.43 1.80 -7.99
N GLU A 81 1.42 2.66 -8.10
CA GLU A 81 0.02 2.26 -8.17
C GLU A 81 -0.79 3.19 -9.07
N ALA A 82 -1.81 2.63 -9.72
CA ALA A 82 -2.78 3.37 -10.53
C ALA A 82 -3.57 4.39 -9.69
N ALA A 83 -4.29 5.32 -10.33
CA ALA A 83 -5.16 6.25 -9.62
C ALA A 83 -6.30 5.49 -8.93
N ALA A 84 -6.68 5.93 -7.73
CA ALA A 84 -7.79 5.34 -7.01
C ALA A 84 -8.47 6.34 -6.08
N THR A 85 -9.72 6.04 -5.72
CA THR A 85 -10.53 6.88 -4.84
C THR A 85 -11.09 6.04 -3.71
N ASN A 86 -10.79 6.45 -2.48
CA ASN A 86 -11.42 5.88 -1.29
C ASN A 86 -12.78 6.55 -1.07
N LEU A 87 -13.84 5.76 -1.21
CA LEU A 87 -15.23 6.18 -1.07
C LEU A 87 -15.65 6.35 0.40
N LEU A 88 -14.89 5.80 1.33
CA LEU A 88 -15.16 5.85 2.76
C LEU A 88 -14.50 7.10 3.37
N HIS A 89 -15.23 7.77 4.26
CA HIS A 89 -14.70 8.91 5.02
C HIS A 89 -15.43 9.10 6.37
N PRO A 90 -14.69 9.43 7.45
CA PRO A 90 -13.23 9.42 7.55
C PRO A 90 -12.66 8.00 7.60
N SER A 91 -11.53 7.76 6.94
CA SER A 91 -10.94 6.41 6.81
C SER A 91 -10.05 5.98 7.95
N THR A 92 -9.54 6.90 8.78
CA THR A 92 -8.55 6.62 9.84
C THR A 92 -9.00 7.05 11.23
N ASN A 93 -10.29 7.34 11.39
CA ASN A 93 -10.90 7.69 12.67
C ASN A 93 -12.17 6.86 12.94
N PRO A 94 -12.03 5.56 13.22
CA PRO A 94 -13.16 4.71 13.58
C PRO A 94 -13.83 5.07 14.91
N THR A 95 -13.23 5.88 15.79
CA THR A 95 -13.87 6.26 17.07
C THR A 95 -15.15 7.06 16.91
N ILE A 96 -15.33 7.73 15.76
CA ILE A 96 -16.53 8.50 15.44
C ILE A 96 -17.54 7.72 14.59
N TRP A 97 -17.21 6.50 14.18
CA TRP A 97 -18.16 5.64 13.47
C TRP A 97 -19.26 5.20 14.42
N PRO A 98 -20.55 5.30 14.03
CA PRO A 98 -21.64 4.86 14.89
C PRO A 98 -21.54 3.37 15.23
N SER A 99 -21.65 3.05 16.51
CA SER A 99 -21.84 1.67 16.97
C SER A 99 -23.25 1.19 16.58
N VAL A 100 -23.33 0.01 15.99
CA VAL A 100 -24.58 -0.67 15.67
C VAL A 100 -24.66 -1.93 16.50
N SER A 101 -25.56 -1.92 17.49
CA SER A 101 -25.94 -3.05 18.37
C SER A 101 -24.78 -3.72 19.12
N ASN A 102 -25.02 -4.14 20.37
CA ASN A 102 -24.20 -5.17 21.05
C ASN A 102 -22.66 -4.97 21.06
N VAL A 103 -22.18 -3.72 20.95
CA VAL A 103 -20.77 -3.37 21.08
C VAL A 103 -20.60 -2.14 21.93
N THR A 104 -19.49 -2.10 22.66
CA THR A 104 -18.95 -0.87 23.24
C THR A 104 -17.70 -0.46 22.48
N VAL A 105 -17.45 0.85 22.46
CA VAL A 105 -16.37 1.47 21.70
C VAL A 105 -15.53 2.30 22.65
N ALA A 106 -14.21 2.10 22.61
CA ALA A 106 -13.26 2.89 23.38
C ALA A 106 -12.15 3.40 22.45
N THR A 107 -11.57 4.54 22.79
CA THR A 107 -10.39 5.06 22.09
C THR A 107 -9.15 4.29 22.51
N VAL A 108 -8.23 4.05 21.58
CA VAL A 108 -6.92 3.45 21.85
C VAL A 108 -5.83 4.45 21.43
N PRO A 109 -4.68 4.51 22.11
CA PRO A 109 -3.55 5.29 21.63
C PRO A 109 -3.17 4.90 20.21
N SER A 110 -2.92 5.90 19.36
CA SER A 110 -2.43 5.64 18.01
C SER A 110 -0.98 5.16 18.05
N VAL A 111 -0.69 4.13 17.25
CA VAL A 111 0.66 3.60 17.02
C VAL A 111 1.30 4.14 15.73
N SER A 112 0.59 4.96 14.96
CA SER A 112 1.08 5.52 13.71
C SER A 112 0.44 6.88 13.43
N PRO A 113 1.22 7.90 13.02
CA PRO A 113 0.67 9.22 12.66
C PRO A 113 -0.31 9.17 11.48
N VAL A 114 -0.27 8.10 10.66
CA VAL A 114 -1.23 7.88 9.56
C VAL A 114 -2.58 7.36 10.08
N LEU A 115 -2.58 6.59 11.17
CA LEU A 115 -3.75 5.93 11.76
C LEU A 115 -4.22 6.74 12.98
N ALA A 116 -4.82 7.89 12.72
CA ALA A 116 -4.97 8.97 13.70
C ALA A 116 -5.73 8.59 15.00
N ALA A 117 -6.81 7.81 14.91
CA ALA A 117 -7.67 7.54 16.06
C ALA A 117 -8.28 6.13 16.02
N PRO A 118 -7.51 5.08 16.37
CA PRO A 118 -8.01 3.72 16.40
C PRO A 118 -9.07 3.53 17.49
N ALA A 119 -9.98 2.59 17.25
CA ALA A 119 -11.10 2.28 18.13
C ALA A 119 -11.06 0.81 18.56
N ARG A 120 -11.09 0.56 19.86
CA ARG A 120 -11.31 -0.77 20.42
C ARG A 120 -12.81 -1.04 20.45
N VAL A 121 -13.24 -2.08 19.75
CA VAL A 121 -14.64 -2.49 19.60
C VAL A 121 -14.83 -3.82 20.31
N VAL A 122 -15.65 -3.83 21.36
CA VAL A 122 -15.83 -4.98 22.25
C VAL A 122 -17.26 -5.49 22.13
N SER A 123 -17.45 -6.79 21.91
CA SER A 123 -18.77 -7.41 21.96
C SER A 123 -19.34 -7.41 23.38
N THR A 124 -20.64 -7.14 23.50
CA THR A 124 -21.39 -7.26 24.76
C THR A 124 -22.03 -8.65 24.95
N GLY A 125 -21.70 -9.64 24.11
CA GLY A 125 -22.20 -11.01 24.24
C GLY A 125 -23.35 -11.38 23.30
N ASN A 126 -23.58 -10.61 22.25
CA ASN A 126 -24.56 -10.92 21.21
C ASN A 126 -23.94 -10.69 19.84
N ALA A 127 -24.14 -11.63 18.91
CA ALA A 127 -23.68 -11.47 17.54
C ALA A 127 -24.33 -10.26 16.85
N GLY A 128 -23.73 -9.81 15.76
CA GLY A 128 -24.25 -8.73 14.92
C GLY A 128 -23.84 -7.33 15.36
N GLY A 129 -22.97 -7.18 16.37
CA GLY A 129 -22.47 -5.88 16.79
C GLY A 129 -21.20 -5.42 16.05
N TYR A 130 -21.18 -4.15 15.61
CA TYR A 130 -20.10 -3.55 14.82
C TYR A 130 -20.09 -2.02 14.84
N LEU A 131 -18.99 -1.41 14.36
CA LEU A 131 -18.95 -0.01 13.94
C LEU A 131 -19.41 0.11 12.49
N ALA A 132 -20.36 0.98 12.20
CA ALA A 132 -20.75 1.29 10.83
C ALA A 132 -20.08 2.58 10.38
N THR A 133 -19.58 2.64 9.14
CA THR A 133 -19.07 3.90 8.58
C THR A 133 -20.10 5.01 8.64
N ILE A 134 -19.64 6.25 8.82
CA ILE A 134 -20.52 7.42 8.94
C ILE A 134 -21.23 7.68 7.61
N ASN A 135 -20.46 7.70 6.53
CA ASN A 135 -20.99 7.96 5.21
C ASN A 135 -21.58 6.69 4.59
N ALA A 136 -22.60 6.89 3.77
CA ALA A 136 -23.03 5.88 2.84
C ALA A 136 -22.13 5.89 1.60
N ILE A 137 -21.89 4.70 1.06
CA ILE A 137 -21.11 4.40 -0.14
C ILE A 137 -22.13 4.04 -1.24
N PRO A 138 -22.09 4.71 -2.40
CA PRO A 138 -23.02 4.45 -3.49
C PRO A 138 -22.60 3.19 -4.26
N TYR A 139 -23.09 2.04 -3.82
CA TYR A 139 -22.85 0.78 -4.50
C TYR A 139 -23.71 0.68 -5.77
N VAL A 140 -23.13 0.09 -6.81
CA VAL A 140 -23.80 -0.17 -8.11
C VAL A 140 -23.86 -1.68 -8.32
N SER A 141 -25.03 -2.21 -8.67
CA SER A 141 -25.19 -3.64 -8.93
C SER A 141 -24.27 -4.11 -10.07
N GLY A 142 -23.59 -5.22 -9.87
CA GLY A 142 -22.60 -5.79 -10.79
C GLY A 142 -21.22 -5.13 -10.74
N ALA A 143 -21.07 -3.97 -10.10
CA ALA A 143 -19.77 -3.34 -9.94
C ALA A 143 -18.91 -4.07 -8.90
N VAL A 144 -17.60 -4.06 -9.14
CA VAL A 144 -16.61 -4.67 -8.24
C VAL A 144 -15.93 -3.59 -7.41
N TYR A 145 -15.69 -3.87 -6.14
CA TYR A 145 -15.03 -2.99 -5.19
C TYR A 145 -13.94 -3.74 -4.42
N SER A 146 -12.84 -3.07 -4.13
CA SER A 146 -11.85 -3.52 -3.17
C SER A 146 -12.19 -2.91 -1.81
N VAL A 147 -12.31 -3.77 -0.80
CA VAL A 147 -12.53 -3.36 0.60
C VAL A 147 -11.30 -3.74 1.40
N GLN A 148 -10.72 -2.78 2.11
CA GLN A 148 -9.58 -3.00 2.98
C GLN A 148 -9.91 -2.54 4.40
N VAL A 149 -9.50 -3.32 5.40
CA VAL A 149 -9.63 -2.97 6.81
C VAL A 149 -8.29 -3.21 7.50
N TRP A 150 -7.79 -2.18 8.19
CA TRP A 150 -6.62 -2.27 9.05
C TRP A 150 -7.09 -2.48 10.49
N TYR A 151 -6.69 -3.58 11.08
CA TYR A 151 -7.17 -4.00 12.40
C TYR A 151 -6.08 -4.74 13.19
N GLU A 152 -6.25 -4.82 14.50
CA GLU A 152 -5.47 -5.64 15.41
C GLU A 152 -6.42 -6.53 16.21
N ALA A 153 -5.97 -7.75 16.48
CA ALA A 153 -6.68 -8.66 17.36
C ALA A 153 -6.36 -8.33 18.82
N ASP A 154 -7.38 -8.14 19.65
CA ASP A 154 -7.18 -7.83 21.07
C ASP A 154 -6.98 -9.10 21.93
N GLY A 155 -6.26 -10.09 21.39
CA GLY A 155 -5.97 -11.37 22.06
C GLY A 155 -7.14 -12.36 22.23
N ASN A 156 -8.39 -11.90 22.15
CA ASN A 156 -9.59 -12.70 22.47
C ASN A 156 -10.40 -13.21 21.25
N GLY A 157 -9.79 -13.30 20.06
CA GLY A 157 -10.41 -13.97 18.91
C GLY A 157 -11.56 -13.21 18.23
N GLY A 158 -11.40 -11.90 17.99
CA GLY A 158 -12.39 -11.10 17.28
C GLY A 158 -12.57 -11.51 15.81
N ALA A 159 -13.81 -11.73 15.39
CA ALA A 159 -14.16 -12.01 14.01
C ALA A 159 -14.51 -10.70 13.28
N LEU A 160 -13.68 -10.25 12.34
CA LEU A 160 -13.98 -9.11 11.49
C LEU A 160 -15.26 -9.37 10.70
N ALA A 161 -16.34 -8.64 10.96
CA ALA A 161 -17.49 -8.62 10.06
C ALA A 161 -17.45 -7.39 9.17
N VAL A 162 -17.49 -7.62 7.86
CA VAL A 162 -17.77 -6.61 6.85
C VAL A 162 -19.22 -6.77 6.41
N LEU A 163 -20.04 -5.75 6.69
CA LEU A 163 -21.46 -5.73 6.34
C LEU A 163 -21.73 -4.70 5.23
N LEU A 164 -22.74 -4.99 4.41
CA LEU A 164 -23.20 -4.16 3.29
C LEU A 164 -24.74 -4.07 3.29
N PRO A 165 -25.32 -3.06 2.63
CA PRO A 165 -26.77 -2.96 2.50
C PRO A 165 -27.34 -4.18 1.76
N GLY A 166 -28.31 -4.85 2.39
CA GLY A 166 -29.07 -5.94 1.76
C GLY A 166 -28.43 -7.34 1.80
N SER A 167 -27.25 -7.54 2.40
CA SER A 167 -26.63 -8.87 2.54
C SER A 167 -26.00 -9.10 3.92
N ALA A 168 -25.96 -10.36 4.35
CA ALA A 168 -25.39 -10.79 5.61
C ALA A 168 -23.86 -10.98 5.52
N VAL A 169 -23.17 -10.52 6.57
CA VAL A 169 -21.79 -10.80 7.05
C VAL A 169 -20.84 -11.46 6.04
N ALA A 170 -19.84 -10.72 5.56
CA ALA A 170 -18.85 -11.27 4.64
C ALA A 170 -17.77 -12.17 5.29
N TYR A 171 -17.40 -11.93 6.56
CA TYR A 171 -16.25 -12.59 7.19
C TYR A 171 -16.53 -13.00 8.65
N ARG A 172 -16.04 -14.20 9.03
CA ARG A 172 -15.87 -14.66 10.41
C ARG A 172 -14.60 -15.52 10.51
N GLY A 173 -13.81 -15.36 11.57
CA GLY A 173 -12.62 -16.18 11.77
C GLY A 173 -11.69 -15.66 12.86
N ALA A 174 -10.75 -16.50 13.28
CA ALA A 174 -9.63 -16.05 14.08
C ALA A 174 -8.64 -15.31 13.20
N THR A 175 -7.84 -14.44 13.81
CA THR A 175 -6.78 -13.70 13.13
C THR A 175 -5.86 -14.62 12.34
N GLY A 176 -5.64 -14.34 11.06
CA GLY A 176 -4.81 -15.15 10.16
C GLY A 176 -5.48 -16.42 9.59
N VAL A 177 -6.67 -16.80 10.05
CA VAL A 177 -7.43 -17.96 9.53
C VAL A 177 -8.89 -17.54 9.33
N TRP A 178 -9.20 -17.05 8.13
CA TRP A 178 -10.51 -16.48 7.81
C TRP A 178 -11.36 -17.44 7.00
N THR A 179 -12.63 -17.60 7.40
CA THR A 179 -13.62 -18.34 6.61
C THR A 179 -14.62 -17.36 6.02
N TYR A 180 -14.85 -17.49 4.72
CA TYR A 180 -15.79 -16.67 3.98
C TYR A 180 -17.21 -17.24 4.12
N SER A 181 -18.20 -16.39 4.41
CA SER A 181 -19.59 -16.82 4.59
C SER A 181 -20.58 -15.76 4.11
N GLY A 182 -20.53 -15.38 2.83
CA GLY A 182 -21.48 -14.42 2.25
C GLY A 182 -21.80 -14.69 0.79
N SER A 183 -22.79 -14.00 0.24
CA SER A 183 -22.94 -13.83 -1.21
C SER A 183 -22.33 -12.47 -1.61
N GLY A 184 -21.69 -12.42 -2.77
CA GLY A 184 -21.19 -11.17 -3.34
C GLY A 184 -19.76 -10.77 -2.97
N PHE A 185 -19.04 -11.49 -2.10
CA PHE A 185 -17.59 -11.30 -1.98
C PHE A 185 -16.84 -12.52 -2.50
N SER A 186 -15.57 -12.32 -2.85
CA SER A 186 -14.63 -13.39 -3.15
C SER A 186 -13.47 -13.38 -2.16
N ALA A 187 -12.71 -14.48 -2.15
CA ALA A 187 -11.60 -14.71 -1.23
C ALA A 187 -10.66 -13.51 -1.16
N GLY A 188 -10.36 -13.11 0.07
CA GLY A 188 -9.47 -12.00 0.39
C GLY A 188 -8.06 -12.44 0.76
N SER A 189 -7.24 -11.47 1.13
CA SER A 189 -5.96 -11.69 1.80
C SER A 189 -5.97 -11.04 3.19
N ASP A 190 -5.21 -11.61 4.12
CA ASP A 190 -4.97 -11.02 5.43
C ASP A 190 -3.47 -11.00 5.68
N VAL A 191 -2.88 -9.82 5.53
CA VAL A 191 -1.42 -9.66 5.57
C VAL A 191 -1.02 -8.85 6.79
N PRO A 192 0.09 -9.21 7.47
CA PRO A 192 0.67 -8.32 8.46
C PRO A 192 1.02 -6.99 7.79
N VAL A 193 0.65 -5.90 8.45
CA VAL A 193 1.12 -4.56 8.15
C VAL A 193 2.15 -4.27 9.22
N ALA A 194 1.86 -3.48 10.27
CA ALA A 194 2.81 -3.02 11.30
C ALA A 194 2.62 -3.66 12.67
N GLY A 195 3.68 -4.21 13.28
CA GLY A 195 3.58 -4.81 14.61
C GLY A 195 2.43 -5.82 14.67
N ASN A 196 1.38 -5.53 15.45
CA ASN A 196 0.17 -6.35 15.55
C ASN A 196 -0.95 -5.98 14.55
N ILE A 197 -0.79 -4.89 13.80
CA ILE A 197 -1.73 -4.43 12.79
C ILE A 197 -1.66 -5.36 11.58
N ARG A 198 -2.82 -5.78 11.13
CA ARG A 198 -3.05 -6.56 9.92
C ARG A 198 -3.95 -5.80 8.98
N ARG A 199 -3.88 -6.15 7.70
CA ARG A 199 -4.78 -5.65 6.67
C ARG A 199 -5.50 -6.80 6.02
N ALA A 200 -6.80 -6.84 6.27
CA ALA A 200 -7.73 -7.67 5.50
C ALA A 200 -8.09 -6.93 4.21
N THR A 201 -7.96 -7.61 3.07
CA THR A 201 -8.33 -7.12 1.74
C THR A 201 -9.36 -8.07 1.16
N LEU A 202 -10.44 -7.54 0.61
CA LEU A 202 -11.60 -8.28 0.15
C LEU A 202 -12.05 -7.70 -1.19
N THR A 203 -12.59 -8.56 -2.05
CA THR A 203 -13.24 -8.11 -3.28
C THR A 203 -14.74 -8.30 -3.12
N LEU A 204 -15.49 -7.23 -3.32
CA LEU A 204 -16.95 -7.18 -3.31
C LEU A 204 -17.45 -7.06 -4.75
N ASN A 205 -18.21 -8.03 -5.21
CA ASN A 205 -19.10 -7.94 -6.37
C ASN A 205 -20.48 -7.51 -5.86
N SER A 206 -20.81 -6.22 -5.97
CA SER A 206 -22.03 -5.69 -5.37
C SER A 206 -23.28 -6.31 -6.03
N PRO A 207 -24.17 -6.98 -5.28
CA PRO A 207 -25.40 -7.52 -5.85
C PRO A 207 -26.46 -6.43 -6.06
N VAL A 208 -26.31 -5.27 -5.43
CA VAL A 208 -27.36 -4.24 -5.34
C VAL A 208 -26.87 -2.86 -5.79
N THR A 209 -27.82 -2.03 -6.22
CA THR A 209 -27.63 -0.59 -6.36
C THR A 209 -28.24 0.09 -5.15
N ALA A 210 -27.42 0.54 -4.22
CA ALA A 210 -27.88 1.11 -2.95
C ALA A 210 -26.81 1.97 -2.27
N ASN A 211 -27.26 2.88 -1.41
CA ASN A 211 -26.40 3.60 -0.48
C ASN A 211 -26.15 2.71 0.74
N GLY A 212 -24.91 2.25 0.91
CA GLY A 212 -24.53 1.28 1.92
C GLY A 212 -23.49 1.77 2.91
N ARG A 213 -23.40 1.12 4.07
CA ARG A 213 -22.30 1.38 5.01
C ARG A 213 -21.45 0.14 5.15
N LEU A 214 -20.16 0.35 5.40
CA LEU A 214 -19.26 -0.72 5.79
C LEU A 214 -19.39 -0.93 7.30
N GLY A 215 -19.76 -2.14 7.71
CA GLY A 215 -19.63 -2.57 9.10
C GLY A 215 -18.23 -3.10 9.39
N VAL A 216 -17.67 -2.84 10.58
CA VAL A 216 -16.41 -3.40 11.08
C VAL A 216 -16.55 -3.67 12.58
N GLY A 217 -16.46 -4.91 13.02
CA GLY A 217 -16.70 -5.26 14.42
C GLY A 217 -16.36 -6.72 14.72
N PRO A 218 -16.35 -7.13 16.02
CA PRO A 218 -15.97 -8.48 16.43
C PRO A 218 -17.06 -9.50 16.13
N ASN A 219 -18.30 -9.05 15.86
CA ASN A 219 -19.46 -9.84 15.47
C ASN A 219 -19.61 -11.18 16.24
N SER A 220 -19.41 -11.11 17.55
CA SER A 220 -19.31 -12.29 18.40
C SER A 220 -20.45 -12.32 19.41
N ALA A 221 -20.96 -13.53 19.68
CA ALA A 221 -21.86 -13.78 20.81
C ALA A 221 -21.11 -13.95 22.15
N THR A 222 -19.78 -13.88 22.15
CA THR A 222 -18.97 -13.97 23.37
C THR A 222 -18.65 -12.57 23.88
N SER A 223 -19.13 -12.26 25.08
CA SER A 223 -18.87 -10.97 25.72
C SER A 223 -17.39 -10.79 26.01
N GLY A 224 -16.88 -9.58 25.80
CA GLY A 224 -15.47 -9.24 26.02
C GLY A 224 -14.53 -9.56 24.85
N GLN A 225 -14.99 -10.28 23.81
CA GLN A 225 -14.21 -10.40 22.58
C GLN A 225 -14.13 -9.05 21.88
N ALA A 226 -12.92 -8.69 21.45
CA ALA A 226 -12.66 -7.38 20.90
C ALA A 226 -11.71 -7.42 19.71
N LEU A 227 -11.76 -6.35 18.93
CA LEU A 227 -10.71 -5.97 17.99
C LEU A 227 -10.39 -4.48 18.13
N ILE A 228 -9.24 -4.08 17.64
CA ILE A 228 -8.89 -2.68 17.45
C ILE A 228 -9.00 -2.38 15.95
N VAL A 229 -9.85 -1.44 15.59
CA VAL A 229 -9.99 -0.95 14.21
C VAL A 229 -9.11 0.28 14.07
N HIS A 230 -8.27 0.32 13.04
CA HIS A 230 -7.40 1.47 12.76
C HIS A 230 -7.90 2.28 11.57
N ALA A 231 -8.27 1.59 10.48
CA ALA A 231 -8.72 2.24 9.27
C ALA A 231 -9.57 1.31 8.40
N ALA A 232 -10.32 1.89 7.47
CA ALA A 232 -10.91 1.13 6.37
C ALA A 232 -10.94 1.95 5.08
N GLN A 233 -10.98 1.24 3.96
CA GLN A 233 -10.99 1.80 2.61
C GLN A 233 -11.92 0.99 1.72
N VAL A 234 -12.66 1.70 0.86
CA VAL A 234 -13.45 1.09 -0.21
C VAL A 234 -13.12 1.80 -1.52
N GLU A 235 -12.65 1.05 -2.50
CA GLU A 235 -12.27 1.54 -3.83
C GLU A 235 -13.06 0.79 -4.89
N ALA A 236 -13.39 1.44 -6.01
CA ALA A 236 -13.94 0.73 -7.16
C ALA A 236 -12.82 -0.08 -7.86
N GLY A 237 -13.16 -1.27 -8.36
CA GLY A 237 -12.24 -2.20 -9.01
C GLY A 237 -11.81 -3.37 -8.12
N THR A 238 -11.03 -4.29 -8.69
CA THR A 238 -10.53 -5.50 -8.00
C THR A 238 -9.22 -5.28 -7.27
N SER A 239 -8.43 -4.30 -7.70
CA SER A 239 -7.09 -4.06 -7.18
C SER A 239 -7.12 -3.13 -5.97
N ALA A 240 -6.76 -3.67 -4.81
CA ALA A 240 -6.50 -2.89 -3.62
C ALA A 240 -5.28 -1.98 -3.83
N THR A 241 -5.40 -0.70 -3.48
CA THR A 241 -4.23 0.20 -3.39
C THR A 241 -3.84 0.47 -1.94
N SER A 242 -2.71 1.12 -1.72
CA SER A 242 -2.33 1.64 -0.42
C SER A 242 -3.43 2.52 0.21
N LEU A 243 -3.34 2.72 1.52
CA LEU A 243 -4.30 3.55 2.26
C LEU A 243 -4.33 4.98 1.70
N ILE A 244 -5.52 5.42 1.28
CA ILE A 244 -5.87 6.79 0.95
C ILE A 244 -6.60 7.35 2.17
N VAL A 245 -5.91 8.23 2.90
CA VAL A 245 -6.45 8.88 4.08
C VAL A 245 -7.53 9.88 3.68
N THR A 246 -8.70 9.74 4.28
CA THR A 246 -9.86 10.61 4.06
C THR A 246 -10.34 11.15 5.39
N ALA A 247 -10.88 12.37 5.36
CA ALA A 247 -11.43 13.04 6.53
C ALA A 247 -12.92 13.35 6.31
N GLY A 248 -13.24 14.52 5.76
CA GLY A 248 -14.63 14.98 5.58
C GLY A 248 -15.29 14.61 4.25
N ALA A 249 -14.58 14.01 3.31
CA ALA A 249 -15.08 13.60 2.00
C ALA A 249 -14.29 12.40 1.46
N SER A 250 -14.78 11.76 0.39
CA SER A 250 -13.98 10.82 -0.38
C SER A 250 -12.67 11.47 -0.85
N GLY A 251 -11.61 10.66 -0.91
CA GLY A 251 -10.27 11.14 -1.28
C GLY A 251 -9.76 10.39 -2.49
N THR A 252 -9.13 11.12 -3.41
CA THR A 252 -8.49 10.55 -4.60
C THR A 252 -6.99 10.66 -4.49
N ARG A 253 -6.29 9.55 -4.73
CA ARG A 253 -4.87 9.51 -5.00
C ARG A 253 -4.67 9.36 -6.51
N GLY A 254 -3.88 10.25 -7.11
CA GLY A 254 -3.50 10.13 -8.51
C GLY A 254 -2.65 8.88 -8.78
N ALA A 255 -2.58 8.47 -10.04
CA ALA A 255 -1.64 7.44 -10.46
C ALA A 255 -0.21 7.94 -10.20
N ASP A 256 0.67 7.04 -9.77
CA ASP A 256 2.09 7.33 -9.85
C ASP A 256 2.51 7.28 -11.31
N ASN A 257 3.22 8.30 -11.77
CA ASN A 257 3.92 8.30 -13.04
C ASN A 257 5.40 8.44 -12.73
N ALA A 258 6.19 7.43 -13.09
CA ALA A 258 7.61 7.40 -12.83
C ALA A 258 8.34 6.93 -14.09
N SER A 259 9.35 7.66 -14.51
CA SER A 259 10.12 7.29 -15.69
C SER A 259 11.58 7.72 -15.58
N LEU A 260 12.41 7.16 -16.44
CA LEU A 260 13.78 7.62 -16.63
C LEU A 260 14.21 7.56 -18.09
N THR A 261 15.12 8.43 -18.50
CA THR A 261 15.80 8.33 -19.78
C THR A 261 16.86 7.23 -19.72
N VAL A 262 16.79 6.25 -20.61
CA VAL A 262 17.78 5.16 -20.72
C VAL A 262 19.17 5.76 -20.97
N PRO A 263 20.19 5.44 -20.15
CA PRO A 263 21.53 5.98 -20.35
C PRO A 263 22.18 5.55 -21.67
N ALA A 264 23.18 6.32 -22.11
CA ALA A 264 24.05 5.90 -23.19
C ALA A 264 24.74 4.57 -22.86
N GLY A 265 24.88 3.69 -23.86
CA GLY A 265 25.53 2.39 -23.72
C GLY A 265 24.63 1.26 -23.18
N ALA A 266 23.48 1.58 -22.58
CA ALA A 266 22.56 0.56 -22.09
C ALA A 266 21.76 -0.10 -23.23
N ALA A 267 21.80 -1.43 -23.33
CA ALA A 267 21.05 -2.22 -24.30
C ALA A 267 19.99 -3.11 -23.63
N THR A 268 20.16 -3.43 -22.35
CA THR A 268 19.22 -4.26 -21.59
C THR A 268 18.92 -3.67 -20.21
N TYR A 269 17.87 -4.19 -19.58
CA TYR A 269 17.57 -3.92 -18.17
C TYR A 269 17.33 -5.22 -17.41
N GLU A 270 17.61 -5.17 -16.10
CA GLU A 270 17.20 -6.13 -15.08
C GLU A 270 16.49 -5.36 -13.96
N ALA A 271 15.30 -5.82 -13.58
CA ALA A 271 14.54 -5.28 -12.46
C ALA A 271 14.23 -6.38 -11.44
N ILE A 272 14.44 -6.09 -10.16
CA ILE A 272 14.02 -6.94 -9.03
C ILE A 272 12.83 -6.29 -8.34
N TYR A 273 11.79 -7.06 -8.06
CA TYR A 273 10.56 -6.57 -7.41
C TYR A 273 9.92 -7.59 -6.47
N GLY A 274 8.98 -7.13 -5.63
CA GLY A 274 8.19 -7.99 -4.73
C GLY A 274 9.05 -8.93 -3.90
N GLY A 275 8.74 -10.23 -3.87
CA GLY A 275 9.50 -11.26 -3.15
C GLY A 275 10.89 -11.61 -3.70
N GLY A 276 11.46 -10.81 -4.62
CA GLY A 276 12.71 -11.12 -5.33
C GLY A 276 12.49 -11.62 -6.76
N LEU A 277 11.33 -11.33 -7.34
CA LEU A 277 11.01 -11.64 -8.73
C LEU A 277 11.88 -10.79 -9.67
N MET A 278 12.21 -11.34 -10.84
CA MET A 278 13.08 -10.70 -11.81
C MET A 278 12.36 -10.48 -13.14
N ALA A 279 12.52 -9.28 -13.71
CA ALA A 279 12.09 -8.94 -15.05
C ALA A 279 13.27 -8.40 -15.86
N THR A 280 13.37 -8.79 -17.13
CA THR A 280 14.43 -8.35 -18.03
C THR A 280 13.86 -7.93 -19.38
N GLY A 281 14.66 -7.22 -20.17
CA GLY A 281 14.31 -6.91 -21.54
C GLY A 281 15.30 -5.97 -22.20
N ALA A 282 15.06 -5.69 -23.49
CA ALA A 282 15.84 -4.72 -24.24
C ALA A 282 15.43 -3.28 -23.90
N VAL A 283 16.38 -2.36 -24.02
CA VAL A 283 16.16 -0.91 -23.96
C VAL A 283 16.89 -0.22 -25.11
N THR A 284 16.46 1.00 -25.42
CA THR A 284 17.12 1.84 -26.43
C THR A 284 17.72 3.06 -25.73
N PRO A 285 19.04 3.31 -25.85
CA PRO A 285 19.68 4.50 -25.32
C PRO A 285 18.95 5.78 -25.70
N GLY A 286 18.75 6.69 -24.73
CA GLY A 286 18.05 7.96 -24.93
C GLY A 286 16.52 7.87 -24.94
N ALA A 287 15.94 6.67 -25.02
CA ALA A 287 14.48 6.50 -24.92
C ALA A 287 13.99 6.70 -23.48
N THR A 288 12.69 6.97 -23.33
CA THR A 288 12.04 6.97 -22.03
C THR A 288 11.71 5.53 -21.61
N PHE A 289 12.23 5.13 -20.46
CA PHE A 289 11.84 3.92 -19.77
C PHE A 289 10.74 4.25 -18.75
N ASP A 290 9.50 3.88 -19.08
CA ASP A 290 8.36 4.01 -18.17
C ASP A 290 8.42 2.90 -17.11
N LEU A 291 8.33 3.28 -15.83
CA LEU A 291 8.30 2.37 -14.69
C LEU A 291 6.88 1.93 -14.35
N VAL A 292 5.85 2.41 -15.06
CA VAL A 292 4.44 2.20 -14.72
C VAL A 292 3.74 1.33 -15.76
N ALA A 293 3.64 1.78 -17.02
CA ALA A 293 2.85 1.06 -18.01
C ALA A 293 3.42 -0.32 -18.34
N GLY A 294 2.56 -1.34 -18.26
CA GLY A 294 2.89 -2.72 -18.64
C GLY A 294 3.93 -3.41 -17.74
N ARG A 295 4.16 -2.89 -16.52
CA ARG A 295 5.19 -3.42 -15.62
C ARG A 295 4.62 -4.41 -14.61
N PRO A 296 5.37 -5.49 -14.29
CA PRO A 296 4.91 -6.50 -13.33
C PRO A 296 5.01 -6.06 -11.87
N TRP A 297 5.70 -4.96 -11.57
CA TRP A 297 5.92 -4.42 -10.22
C TRP A 297 4.88 -3.36 -9.79
N ILE A 298 3.71 -3.34 -10.43
CA ILE A 298 2.64 -2.39 -10.08
C ILE A 298 1.69 -3.02 -9.05
N GLY A 299 1.33 -2.23 -8.04
CA GLY A 299 0.40 -2.62 -6.98
C GLY A 299 1.08 -2.93 -5.65
N SER A 300 0.24 -3.11 -4.62
CA SER A 300 0.69 -3.35 -3.25
C SER A 300 1.37 -4.73 -3.13
N GLY A 301 2.59 -4.77 -2.56
CA GLY A 301 3.35 -6.00 -2.35
C GLY A 301 4.30 -6.41 -3.48
N ASN A 302 4.28 -5.68 -4.60
CA ASN A 302 5.18 -5.89 -5.74
C ASN A 302 6.14 -4.71 -5.93
N GLU A 303 6.56 -4.04 -4.85
CA GLU A 303 7.40 -2.85 -4.92
C GLU A 303 8.68 -3.09 -5.77
N LEU A 304 9.06 -2.11 -6.58
CA LEU A 304 10.30 -2.17 -7.37
C LEU A 304 11.49 -1.95 -6.44
N LYS A 305 12.33 -2.97 -6.30
CA LYS A 305 13.48 -2.97 -5.37
C LYS A 305 14.73 -2.45 -6.04
N ARG A 306 15.06 -3.00 -7.20
CA ARG A 306 16.30 -2.72 -7.92
C ARG A 306 16.06 -2.60 -9.42
N LEU A 307 16.79 -1.72 -10.09
CA LEU A 307 16.83 -1.59 -11.54
C LEU A 307 18.27 -1.36 -12.00
N ILE A 308 18.78 -2.25 -12.82
CA ILE A 308 20.11 -2.16 -13.44
C ILE A 308 19.92 -2.09 -14.96
N MET A 309 20.69 -1.23 -15.62
CA MET A 309 20.77 -1.22 -17.08
C MET A 309 22.22 -1.40 -17.51
N THR A 310 22.45 -2.30 -18.46
CA THR A 310 23.77 -2.69 -18.98
C THR A 310 23.86 -2.49 -20.48
#